data_AF-A0A836ZQY5-F1
#
_entry.id   AF-A0A836ZQY5-F1
#
_cell.length_a   1.000
_cell.length_b   1.000
_cell.length_c   1.000
_cell.angle_alpha   90.00
_cell.angle_beta   90.00
_cell.angle_gamma   90.00
#
_symmetry.space_group_name_H-M   'P 1'
#
loop_
_entity.id
_entity.type
_entity.pdbx_description
1 polymer ?
#
loop_
_entity_poly.entity_id
_entity_poly.type
_entity_poly.pdbx_seq_one_letter_code
_entity_poly.pdbx_strand_id
1 'polypeptide(L)'
;MTILRSYAKAGNRELYWNYLSQLPGADGYGTLALGVVRNDSLPGRVANRYAQDYANTQHESGSRFANAQLSERQWESFGQTLLERDLELRQAWLRRERPDLALNLPGASVMLAHDRAFEQHRLDPNCWTPRVLLQAALEKSGPQKLEQIWTNMLDNGYAGASRIGNTGYETFSQMGMAAGSEYLAKLGTTEAIQMLEGRSAVDPNVIGSNSFYAMYFEKEQKWVNVSASGGHLSMREETNPARIAELDDARA
;
A
#
# COMPACT_ATOMS: atom_id res chain seq x y z
N MET A 1 7.39 -7.15 -21.30
CA MET A 1 7.85 -8.04 -20.19
C MET A 1 9.32 -7.93 -19.84
N THR A 2 10.24 -7.75 -20.79
CA THR A 2 11.68 -7.63 -20.49
C THR A 2 11.97 -6.49 -19.51
N ILE A 3 11.33 -5.33 -19.70
CA ILE A 3 11.48 -4.16 -18.82
C ILE A 3 10.98 -4.46 -17.41
N LEU A 4 9.75 -4.98 -17.26
CA LEU A 4 9.21 -5.40 -15.96
C LEU A 4 10.08 -6.43 -15.24
N ARG A 5 10.62 -7.42 -15.97
CA ARG A 5 11.59 -8.38 -15.43
C ARG A 5 12.86 -7.70 -14.91
N SER A 6 13.37 -6.71 -15.63
CA SER A 6 14.57 -5.98 -15.24
C SER A 6 14.34 -5.20 -13.94
N TYR A 7 13.24 -4.44 -13.85
CA TYR A 7 12.91 -3.70 -12.64
C TYR A 7 12.61 -4.62 -11.47
N ALA A 8 11.92 -5.73 -11.73
CA ALA A 8 11.64 -6.73 -10.71
C ALA A 8 12.92 -7.33 -10.13
N LYS A 9 13.84 -7.76 -10.99
CA LYS A 9 15.14 -8.31 -10.58
C LYS A 9 15.99 -7.31 -9.81
N ALA A 10 15.85 -6.01 -10.11
CA ALA A 10 16.56 -4.94 -9.41
C ALA A 10 15.86 -4.50 -8.11
N GLY A 11 14.68 -5.06 -7.78
CA GLY A 11 13.87 -4.61 -6.65
C GLY A 11 13.29 -3.20 -6.82
N ASN A 12 13.33 -2.61 -8.02
CA ASN A 12 12.93 -1.23 -8.22
C ASN A 12 11.40 -1.11 -8.41
N ARG A 13 10.70 -0.95 -7.28
CA ARG A 13 9.24 -0.86 -7.21
C ARG A 13 8.71 0.34 -7.98
N GLU A 14 9.34 1.50 -7.83
CA GLU A 14 8.88 2.74 -8.46
C GLU A 14 8.91 2.62 -10.00
N LEU A 15 10.04 2.20 -10.57
CA LEU A 15 10.16 2.05 -12.03
C LEU A 15 9.23 0.95 -12.57
N TYR A 16 9.00 -0.12 -11.79
CA TYR A 16 8.07 -1.17 -12.17
C TYR A 16 6.64 -0.67 -12.30
N TRP A 17 6.10 -0.04 -11.26
CA TRP A 17 4.72 0.44 -11.25
C TRP A 17 4.53 1.66 -12.17
N ASN A 18 5.53 2.54 -12.26
CA ASN A 18 5.51 3.67 -13.20
C ASN A 18 5.55 3.20 -14.66
N TYR A 19 6.30 2.15 -14.99
CA TYR A 19 6.26 1.61 -16.35
C TYR A 19 4.90 0.99 -16.66
N LEU A 20 4.31 0.22 -15.72
CA LEU A 20 2.97 -0.34 -15.90
C LEU A 20 1.90 0.73 -16.10
N SER A 21 1.92 1.80 -15.31
CA SER A 21 0.90 2.86 -15.36
C SER A 21 0.92 3.64 -16.68
N GLN A 22 2.05 3.66 -17.39
CA GLN A 22 2.21 4.38 -18.65
C GLN A 22 1.90 3.53 -19.89
N LEU A 23 1.61 2.24 -19.75
CA LEU A 23 1.30 1.38 -20.89
C LEU A 23 -0.08 1.74 -21.48
N PRO A 24 -0.20 1.83 -22.82
CA PRO A 24 -1.49 2.04 -23.47
C PRO A 24 -2.49 0.95 -23.06
N GLY A 25 -3.67 1.36 -22.59
CA GLY A 25 -4.73 0.45 -22.14
C GLY A 25 -4.60 -0.03 -20.69
N ALA A 26 -3.68 0.53 -19.89
CA ALA A 26 -3.62 0.26 -18.46
C ALA A 26 -4.90 0.73 -17.73
N ASP A 27 -5.41 -0.10 -16.84
CA ASP A 27 -6.66 0.08 -16.07
C ASP A 27 -6.52 0.98 -14.82
N GLY A 28 -5.32 1.49 -14.56
CA GLY A 28 -5.03 2.34 -13.39
C GLY A 28 -4.50 1.58 -12.16
N TYR A 29 -4.46 0.24 -12.14
CA TYR A 29 -3.87 -0.50 -11.02
C TYR A 29 -2.40 -0.09 -10.78
N GLY A 30 -1.61 0.02 -11.84
CA GLY A 30 -0.22 0.49 -11.75
C GLY A 30 -0.09 1.90 -11.16
N THR A 31 -1.02 2.80 -11.48
CA THR A 31 -1.07 4.17 -10.92
C THR A 31 -1.37 4.15 -9.42
N LEU A 32 -2.29 3.29 -8.99
CA LEU A 32 -2.60 3.13 -7.56
C LEU A 32 -1.41 2.58 -6.78
N ALA A 33 -0.77 1.53 -7.31
CA ALA A 33 0.41 0.93 -6.69
C ALA A 33 1.58 1.94 -6.62
N LEU A 34 1.77 2.74 -7.67
CA LEU A 34 2.78 3.81 -7.67
C LEU A 34 2.51 4.85 -6.58
N GLY A 35 1.25 5.25 -6.38
CA GLY A 35 0.87 6.18 -5.32
C GLY A 35 1.09 5.62 -3.90
N VAL A 36 1.05 4.30 -3.73
CA VAL A 36 1.45 3.62 -2.48
C VAL A 36 2.97 3.66 -2.30
N VAL A 37 3.72 3.34 -3.36
CA VAL A 37 5.20 3.35 -3.32
C VAL A 37 5.74 4.75 -2.99
N ARG A 38 5.21 5.79 -3.62
CA ARG A 38 5.62 7.18 -3.39
C ARG A 38 4.99 7.82 -2.15
N ASN A 39 3.99 7.16 -1.56
CA ASN A 39 3.18 7.68 -0.47
C ASN A 39 2.59 9.08 -0.74
N ASP A 40 2.47 9.49 -2.01
CA ASP A 40 2.16 10.85 -2.45
C ASP A 40 0.64 11.09 -2.63
N SER A 41 -0.10 10.01 -2.87
CA SER A 41 -1.56 10.01 -2.97
C SER A 41 -2.21 9.70 -1.62
N LEU A 42 -3.38 10.29 -1.36
CA LEU A 42 -4.15 9.97 -0.15
C LEU A 42 -4.49 8.46 -0.06
N PRO A 43 -4.95 7.79 -1.14
CA PRO A 43 -5.16 6.33 -1.10
C PRO A 43 -3.89 5.54 -0.78
N GLY A 44 -2.73 5.99 -1.29
CA GLY A 44 -1.44 5.38 -1.00
C GLY A 44 -1.08 5.48 0.49
N ARG A 45 -1.23 6.67 1.06
CA ARG A 45 -1.02 6.92 2.49
C ARG A 45 -1.94 6.10 3.38
N VAL A 46 -3.22 6.01 3.02
CA VAL A 46 -4.19 5.18 3.74
C VAL A 46 -3.80 3.71 3.69
N ALA A 47 -3.38 3.20 2.53
CA ALA A 47 -2.96 1.81 2.40
C ALA A 47 -1.73 1.48 3.25
N ASN A 48 -0.68 2.31 3.21
CA ASN A 48 0.52 2.11 4.01
C ASN A 48 0.21 2.16 5.51
N ARG A 49 -0.56 3.16 5.96
CA ARG A 49 -0.95 3.28 7.37
C ARG A 49 -1.81 2.11 7.83
N TYR A 50 -2.78 1.71 7.02
CA TYR A 50 -3.66 0.58 7.32
C TYR A 50 -2.86 -0.72 7.47
N ALA A 51 -1.92 -0.99 6.57
CA ALA A 51 -1.08 -2.17 6.63
C ALA A 51 -0.22 -2.20 7.90
N GLN A 52 0.38 -1.05 8.28
CA GLN A 52 1.14 -0.93 9.53
C GLN A 52 0.26 -1.16 10.76
N ASP A 53 -0.89 -0.50 10.84
CA ASP A 53 -1.78 -0.61 11.99
C ASP A 53 -2.35 -2.03 12.13
N TYR A 54 -2.67 -2.68 11.01
CA TYR A 54 -3.10 -4.08 11.02
C TYR A 54 -1.96 -5.00 11.48
N ALA A 55 -0.76 -4.88 10.93
CA ALA A 55 0.39 -5.70 11.32
C ALA A 55 0.69 -5.61 12.83
N ASN A 56 0.57 -4.41 13.41
CA ASN A 56 0.82 -4.15 14.82
C ASN A 56 -0.13 -4.92 15.76
N THR A 57 -1.34 -5.28 15.29
CA THR A 57 -2.38 -5.96 16.10
C THR A 57 -2.96 -7.20 15.40
N GLN A 58 -2.25 -7.76 14.41
CA GLN A 58 -2.78 -8.83 13.57
C GLN A 58 -3.15 -10.08 14.36
N HIS A 59 -2.41 -10.41 15.42
CA HIS A 59 -2.72 -11.56 16.27
C HIS A 59 -4.04 -11.37 17.03
N GLU A 60 -4.27 -10.16 17.54
CA GLU A 60 -5.51 -9.79 18.24
C GLU A 60 -6.71 -9.81 17.29
N SER A 61 -6.47 -9.58 16.01
CA SER A 61 -7.49 -9.64 14.94
C SER A 61 -7.80 -11.08 14.47
N GLY A 62 -7.24 -12.09 15.15
CA GLY A 62 -7.45 -13.51 14.82
C GLY A 62 -6.44 -14.08 13.81
N SER A 63 -5.39 -13.34 13.46
CA SER A 63 -4.34 -13.85 12.58
C SER A 63 -3.54 -14.98 13.23
N ARG A 64 -3.10 -15.93 12.40
CA ARG A 64 -2.13 -16.97 12.80
C ARG A 64 -0.71 -16.43 13.05
N PHE A 65 -0.46 -15.19 12.64
CA PHE A 65 0.84 -14.54 12.82
C PHE A 65 0.85 -13.68 14.09
N ALA A 66 2.01 -13.57 14.72
CA ALA A 66 2.21 -12.69 15.86
C ALA A 66 2.17 -11.21 15.43
N ASN A 67 1.79 -10.30 16.33
CA ASN A 67 1.88 -8.86 16.11
C ASN A 67 3.30 -8.46 15.64
N ALA A 68 3.38 -7.60 14.64
CA ALA A 68 4.63 -7.23 13.99
C ALA A 68 4.71 -5.71 13.77
N GLN A 69 5.80 -5.10 14.24
CA GLN A 69 6.17 -3.72 13.94
C GLN A 69 7.32 -3.75 12.93
N LEU A 70 7.00 -3.51 11.66
CA LEU A 70 7.99 -3.55 10.57
C LEU A 70 8.74 -2.22 10.44
N SER A 71 10.03 -2.28 10.13
CA SER A 71 10.82 -1.14 9.66
C SER A 71 10.57 -0.85 8.18
N GLU A 72 11.00 0.31 7.70
CA GLU A 72 10.94 0.68 6.28
C GLU A 72 11.66 -0.34 5.38
N ARG A 73 12.84 -0.84 5.79
CA ARG A 73 13.55 -1.90 5.06
C ARG A 73 12.74 -3.20 4.97
N GLN A 74 11.99 -3.54 6.02
CA GLN A 74 11.13 -4.73 5.99
C GLN A 74 9.92 -4.51 5.06
N TRP A 75 9.34 -3.30 5.05
CA TRP A 75 8.30 -2.93 4.09
C TRP A 75 8.81 -2.87 2.65
N GLU A 76 10.04 -2.42 2.42
CA GLU A 76 10.70 -2.45 1.12
C GLU A 76 10.88 -3.90 0.64
N SER A 77 11.39 -4.78 1.51
CA SER A 77 11.53 -6.21 1.21
C SER A 77 10.19 -6.89 0.89
N PHE A 78 9.13 -6.54 1.63
CA PHE A 78 7.76 -6.94 1.29
C PHE A 78 7.35 -6.43 -0.09
N GLY A 79 7.58 -5.16 -0.39
CA GLY A 79 7.21 -4.55 -1.67
C GLY A 79 7.93 -5.18 -2.86
N GLN A 80 9.20 -5.57 -2.69
CA GLN A 80 9.97 -6.31 -3.70
C GLN A 80 9.38 -7.71 -3.92
N THR A 81 9.02 -8.40 -2.83
CA THR A 81 8.35 -9.70 -2.92
C THR A 81 7.02 -9.58 -3.66
N LEU A 82 6.21 -8.56 -3.37
CA LEU A 82 4.93 -8.30 -4.04
C LEU A 82 5.10 -8.13 -5.55
N LEU A 83 6.10 -7.34 -5.98
CA LEU A 83 6.37 -7.12 -7.40
C LEU A 83 6.81 -8.42 -8.12
N GLU A 84 7.52 -9.32 -7.45
CA GLU A 84 7.85 -10.64 -8.01
C GLU A 84 6.59 -11.48 -8.20
N ARG A 85 5.71 -11.53 -7.18
CA ARG A 85 4.45 -12.29 -7.27
C ARG A 85 3.51 -11.74 -8.33
N ASP A 86 3.41 -10.41 -8.46
CA ASP A 86 2.66 -9.73 -9.52
C ASP A 86 3.22 -10.12 -10.91
N LEU A 87 4.54 -10.01 -11.09
CA LEU A 87 5.20 -10.36 -12.35
C LEU A 87 4.98 -11.82 -12.74
N GLU A 88 5.06 -12.75 -11.79
CA GLU A 88 4.80 -14.18 -12.01
C GLU A 88 3.41 -14.41 -12.61
N LEU A 89 2.39 -13.72 -12.08
CA LEU A 89 1.00 -13.85 -12.55
C LEU A 89 0.80 -13.21 -13.92
N ARG A 90 1.41 -12.04 -14.18
CA ARG A 90 1.38 -11.42 -15.53
C ARG A 90 2.01 -12.32 -16.57
N GLN A 91 3.14 -12.94 -16.24
CA GLN A 91 3.78 -13.91 -17.13
C GLN A 91 2.91 -15.16 -17.34
N ALA A 92 2.19 -15.60 -16.31
CA ALA A 92 1.28 -16.73 -16.41
C ALA A 92 0.09 -16.43 -17.34
N TRP A 93 -0.42 -15.20 -17.35
CA TRP A 93 -1.46 -14.77 -18.30
C TRP A 93 -0.95 -14.65 -19.73
N LEU A 94 0.27 -14.15 -19.92
CA LEU A 94 0.90 -14.14 -21.25
C LEU A 94 1.11 -15.53 -21.83
N ARG A 95 1.53 -16.51 -21.00
CA ARG A 95 1.66 -17.90 -21.44
C ARG A 95 0.33 -18.54 -21.85
N ARG A 96 -0.79 -17.95 -21.43
CA ARG A 96 -2.15 -18.37 -21.80
C ARG A 96 -2.73 -17.53 -22.96
N GLU A 97 -1.89 -16.78 -23.66
CA GLU A 97 -2.29 -15.93 -24.77
C GLU A 97 -3.34 -14.88 -24.37
N ARG A 98 -3.28 -14.42 -23.11
CA ARG A 98 -4.11 -13.34 -22.55
C ARG A 98 -3.27 -12.12 -22.19
N PRO A 99 -2.73 -11.40 -23.18
CA PRO A 99 -1.95 -10.18 -22.94
C PRO A 99 -2.78 -9.05 -22.32
N ASP A 100 -4.09 -9.04 -22.58
CA ASP A 100 -5.05 -8.15 -21.96
C ASP A 100 -5.07 -8.33 -20.43
N LEU A 101 -5.17 -9.57 -19.95
CA LEU A 101 -5.14 -9.89 -18.52
C LEU A 101 -3.75 -9.79 -17.91
N ALA A 102 -2.69 -9.89 -18.71
CA ALA A 102 -1.33 -9.65 -18.22
C ALA A 102 -1.03 -8.16 -18.05
N LEU A 103 -1.64 -7.30 -18.86
CA LEU A 103 -1.59 -5.85 -18.70
C LEU A 103 -2.44 -5.39 -17.51
N ASN A 104 -3.67 -5.89 -17.45
CA ASN A 104 -4.66 -5.55 -16.43
C ASN A 104 -5.01 -6.81 -15.64
N LEU A 105 -4.25 -7.06 -14.58
CA LEU A 105 -4.42 -8.27 -13.78
C LEU A 105 -5.85 -8.33 -13.20
N PRO A 106 -6.55 -9.47 -13.35
CA PRO A 106 -7.81 -9.69 -12.64
C PRO A 106 -7.64 -9.50 -11.14
N GLY A 107 -8.70 -9.05 -10.46
CA GLY A 107 -8.72 -8.84 -9.01
C GLY A 107 -8.30 -10.10 -8.26
N ALA A 108 -8.71 -11.28 -8.71
CA ALA A 108 -8.28 -12.54 -8.12
C ALA A 108 -6.77 -12.79 -8.24
N SER A 109 -6.14 -12.36 -9.34
CA SER A 109 -4.69 -12.44 -9.51
C SER A 109 -3.97 -11.42 -8.63
N VAL A 110 -4.47 -10.18 -8.56
CA VAL A 110 -3.91 -9.15 -7.67
C VAL A 110 -3.99 -9.59 -6.21
N MET A 111 -5.14 -10.10 -5.78
CA MET A 111 -5.34 -10.64 -4.44
C MET A 111 -4.37 -11.79 -4.15
N LEU A 112 -4.20 -12.74 -5.06
CA LEU A 112 -3.27 -13.85 -4.91
C LEU A 112 -1.80 -13.38 -4.79
N ALA A 113 -1.39 -12.34 -5.52
CA ALA A 113 -0.05 -11.78 -5.40
C ALA A 113 0.19 -11.16 -4.01
N HIS A 114 -0.79 -10.40 -3.51
CA HIS A 114 -0.73 -9.81 -2.17
C HIS A 114 -0.73 -10.88 -1.10
N ASP A 115 -1.65 -11.85 -1.15
CA ASP A 115 -1.73 -12.95 -0.16
C ASP A 115 -0.38 -13.65 -0.02
N ARG A 116 0.22 -14.06 -1.14
CA ARG A 116 1.52 -14.72 -1.15
C ARG A 116 2.64 -13.84 -0.58
N ALA A 117 2.65 -12.55 -0.91
CA ALA A 117 3.64 -11.62 -0.39
C ALA A 117 3.49 -11.42 1.12
N PHE A 118 2.27 -11.18 1.62
CA PHE A 118 2.03 -10.99 3.06
C PHE A 118 2.39 -12.26 3.84
N GLU A 119 1.95 -13.44 3.38
CA GLU A 119 2.25 -14.70 4.06
C GLU A 119 3.75 -15.00 4.12
N GLN A 120 4.51 -14.71 3.07
CA GLN A 120 5.96 -14.89 3.05
C GLN A 120 6.67 -14.01 4.09
N HIS A 121 6.10 -12.84 4.41
CA HIS A 121 6.60 -11.90 5.40
C HIS A 121 5.96 -12.08 6.79
N ARG A 122 5.22 -13.17 7.01
CA ARG A 122 4.49 -13.45 8.26
C ARG A 122 3.52 -12.32 8.65
N LEU A 123 2.87 -11.77 7.64
CA LEU A 123 1.82 -10.78 7.78
C LEU A 123 0.49 -11.38 7.33
N ASP A 124 -0.59 -10.97 7.98
CA ASP A 124 -1.93 -11.36 7.55
C ASP A 124 -2.25 -10.76 6.18
N PRO A 125 -2.82 -11.53 5.23
CA PRO A 125 -3.27 -10.99 3.95
C PRO A 125 -4.26 -9.81 4.09
N ASN A 126 -5.01 -9.74 5.19
CA ASN A 126 -5.91 -8.63 5.47
C ASN A 126 -5.18 -7.31 5.79
N CYS A 127 -3.85 -7.29 5.89
CA CYS A 127 -3.06 -6.05 5.86
C CYS A 127 -3.26 -5.28 4.54
N TRP A 128 -3.66 -5.95 3.45
CA TRP A 128 -4.04 -5.30 2.22
C TRP A 128 -5.47 -4.76 2.30
N THR A 129 -5.63 -3.43 2.23
CA THR A 129 -6.92 -2.76 2.38
C THR A 129 -8.08 -3.39 1.58
N PRO A 130 -7.97 -3.64 0.27
CA PRO A 130 -9.06 -4.25 -0.52
C PRO A 130 -9.37 -5.71 -0.18
N ARG A 131 -8.46 -6.44 0.47
CA ARG A 131 -8.56 -7.89 0.68
C ARG A 131 -9.84 -8.29 1.38
N VAL A 132 -10.19 -7.58 2.45
CA VAL A 132 -11.35 -7.90 3.30
C VAL A 132 -12.64 -7.87 2.48
N LEU A 133 -12.82 -6.82 1.65
CA LEU A 133 -14.01 -6.69 0.81
C LEU A 133 -14.00 -7.67 -0.36
N LEU A 134 -12.86 -7.85 -1.04
CA LEU A 134 -12.76 -8.78 -2.18
C LEU A 134 -13.00 -10.23 -1.75
N GLN A 135 -12.49 -10.63 -0.60
CA GLN A 135 -12.73 -11.96 -0.04
C GLN A 135 -14.19 -12.15 0.37
N ALA A 136 -14.79 -11.18 1.05
CA ALA A 136 -16.22 -11.24 1.39
C ALA A 136 -17.09 -11.37 0.13
N ALA A 137 -16.75 -10.63 -0.94
CA ALA A 137 -17.43 -10.74 -2.22
C ALA A 137 -17.26 -12.12 -2.86
N LEU A 138 -16.04 -12.68 -2.83
CA LEU A 138 -15.75 -14.02 -3.34
C LEU A 138 -16.54 -15.10 -2.59
N GLU A 139 -16.57 -15.04 -1.26
CA GLU A 139 -17.25 -16.01 -0.41
C GLU A 139 -18.77 -15.94 -0.54
N LYS A 140 -19.33 -14.72 -0.57
CA LYS A 140 -20.77 -14.52 -0.61
C LYS A 140 -21.37 -14.63 -2.00
N SER A 141 -20.71 -14.03 -2.99
CA SER A 141 -21.29 -13.74 -4.30
C SER A 141 -20.45 -14.30 -5.46
N GLY A 142 -19.30 -14.91 -5.18
CA GLY A 142 -18.49 -15.63 -6.16
C GLY A 142 -17.51 -14.75 -6.97
N PRO A 143 -16.71 -15.38 -7.86
CA PRO A 143 -15.61 -14.73 -8.57
C PRO A 143 -16.05 -13.54 -9.42
N GLN A 144 -17.22 -13.61 -10.06
CA GLN A 144 -17.72 -12.53 -10.91
C GLN A 144 -17.94 -11.24 -10.11
N LYS A 145 -18.44 -11.35 -8.86
CA LYS A 145 -18.68 -10.19 -8.00
C LYS A 145 -17.37 -9.59 -7.49
N LEU A 146 -16.38 -10.43 -7.16
CA LEU A 146 -15.03 -9.97 -6.82
C LEU A 146 -14.45 -9.11 -7.95
N GLU A 147 -14.50 -9.62 -9.20
CA GLU A 147 -13.96 -8.90 -10.35
C GLU A 147 -14.72 -7.59 -10.62
N GLN A 148 -16.05 -7.60 -10.49
CA GLN A 148 -16.86 -6.39 -10.61
C GLN A 148 -16.43 -5.31 -9.59
N ILE A 149 -16.26 -5.70 -8.32
CA ILE A 149 -15.84 -4.78 -7.26
C ILE A 149 -14.42 -4.27 -7.53
N TRP A 150 -13.50 -5.13 -7.96
CA TRP A 150 -12.14 -4.73 -8.31
C TRP A 150 -12.11 -3.70 -9.44
N THR A 151 -12.80 -3.96 -10.56
CA THR A 151 -12.91 -3.02 -11.68
C THR A 151 -13.48 -1.68 -11.23
N ASN A 152 -14.56 -1.70 -10.44
CA ASN A 152 -15.17 -0.48 -9.90
C ASN A 152 -14.20 0.31 -9.01
N MET A 153 -13.31 -0.36 -8.26
CA MET A 153 -12.28 0.33 -7.45
C MET A 153 -11.23 1.04 -8.31
N LEU A 154 -10.91 0.49 -9.48
CA LEU A 154 -9.94 1.05 -10.43
C LEU A 154 -10.51 2.22 -11.24
N ASP A 155 -11.76 2.12 -11.70
CA ASP A 155 -12.42 3.09 -12.58
C ASP A 155 -12.73 4.46 -11.94
N ASN A 156 -12.53 4.65 -10.63
CA ASN A 156 -12.85 5.91 -9.92
C ASN A 156 -11.83 7.06 -10.14
N GLY A 157 -11.26 7.17 -11.34
CA GLY A 157 -10.59 8.39 -11.76
C GLY A 157 -11.62 9.47 -12.07
N TYR A 158 -11.91 10.40 -11.15
CA TYR A 158 -12.12 11.85 -11.41
C TYR A 158 -12.77 12.69 -10.29
N ALA A 159 -13.16 12.13 -9.14
CA ALA A 159 -13.72 12.95 -8.05
C ALA A 159 -13.03 12.64 -6.73
N GLY A 160 -12.34 13.63 -6.17
CA GLY A 160 -11.74 13.61 -4.83
C GLY A 160 -12.74 13.48 -3.66
N ALA A 161 -13.88 12.83 -3.87
CA ALA A 161 -14.76 12.34 -2.83
C ALA A 161 -14.35 10.89 -2.53
N SER A 162 -13.79 10.69 -1.34
CA SER A 162 -13.38 9.42 -0.74
C SER A 162 -14.00 8.17 -1.37
N ARG A 163 -13.14 7.19 -1.72
CA ARG A 163 -13.52 5.83 -2.14
C ARG A 163 -14.60 5.20 -1.27
N ILE A 164 -14.75 5.65 -0.01
CA ILE A 164 -15.76 5.21 0.96
C ILE A 164 -17.20 5.33 0.41
N GLY A 165 -17.50 6.32 -0.45
CA GLY A 165 -18.85 6.54 -0.98
C GLY A 165 -19.39 5.40 -1.86
N ASN A 166 -18.66 5.00 -2.91
CA ASN A 166 -19.03 3.87 -3.78
C ASN A 166 -18.76 2.51 -3.10
N THR A 167 -17.79 2.46 -2.18
CA THR A 167 -17.42 1.24 -1.44
C THR A 167 -18.45 0.90 -0.36
N GLY A 168 -19.22 1.86 0.16
CA GLY A 168 -20.15 1.66 1.28
C GLY A 168 -21.29 0.69 0.99
N TYR A 169 -21.99 0.84 -0.15
CA TYR A 169 -23.06 -0.08 -0.55
C TYR A 169 -22.54 -1.51 -0.75
N GLU A 170 -21.46 -1.66 -1.52
CA GLU A 170 -20.85 -2.97 -1.77
C GLU A 170 -20.39 -3.61 -0.46
N THR A 171 -19.77 -2.84 0.42
CA THR A 171 -19.35 -3.31 1.75
C THR A 171 -20.49 -3.88 2.56
N PHE A 172 -21.59 -3.14 2.74
CA PHE A 172 -22.74 -3.66 3.49
C PHE A 172 -23.41 -4.84 2.77
N SER A 173 -23.49 -4.79 1.45
CA SER A 173 -24.06 -5.89 0.65
C SER A 173 -23.24 -7.17 0.75
N GLN A 174 -21.91 -7.09 0.92
CA GLN A 174 -21.03 -8.26 0.95
C GLN A 174 -20.72 -8.72 2.38
N MET A 175 -20.52 -7.81 3.32
CA MET A 175 -20.07 -8.10 4.69
C MET A 175 -21.19 -8.06 5.74
N GLY A 176 -22.36 -7.50 5.40
CA GLY A 176 -23.43 -7.22 6.35
C GLY A 176 -23.19 -5.95 7.17
N MET A 177 -24.18 -5.54 7.97
CA MET A 177 -24.16 -4.27 8.70
C MET A 177 -23.01 -4.18 9.70
N ALA A 178 -22.84 -5.18 10.56
CA ALA A 178 -21.85 -5.13 11.65
C ALA A 178 -20.41 -5.08 11.11
N ALA A 179 -19.99 -6.10 10.37
CA ALA A 179 -18.63 -6.17 9.81
C ALA A 179 -18.38 -5.06 8.78
N GLY A 180 -19.40 -4.68 8.00
CA GLY A 180 -19.29 -3.57 7.06
C GLY A 180 -19.07 -2.22 7.76
N SER A 181 -19.79 -1.94 8.85
CA SER A 181 -19.61 -0.73 9.64
C SER A 181 -18.21 -0.64 10.25
N GLU A 182 -17.71 -1.75 10.81
CA GLU A 182 -16.38 -1.81 11.41
C GLU A 182 -15.28 -1.54 10.36
N TYR A 183 -15.38 -2.18 9.20
CA TYR A 183 -14.43 -1.98 8.10
C TYR A 183 -14.42 -0.54 7.58
N LEU A 184 -15.59 0.05 7.34
CA LEU A 184 -15.68 1.46 6.89
C LEU A 184 -15.20 2.44 7.95
N ALA A 185 -15.48 2.19 9.23
CA ALA A 185 -15.00 3.02 10.33
C ALA A 185 -13.46 3.02 10.38
N LYS A 186 -12.83 1.83 10.30
CA LYS A 186 -11.38 1.70 10.27
C LYS A 186 -10.77 2.50 9.12
N LEU A 187 -11.30 2.36 7.90
CA LEU A 187 -10.81 3.11 6.75
C LEU A 187 -11.05 4.62 6.86
N GLY A 188 -12.22 5.04 7.32
CA GLY A 188 -12.54 6.46 7.49
C GLY A 188 -11.65 7.14 8.53
N THR A 189 -11.36 6.47 9.65
CA THR A 189 -10.41 6.98 10.64
C THR A 189 -9.00 7.08 10.07
N THR A 190 -8.52 6.06 9.35
CA THR A 190 -7.20 6.11 8.70
C THR A 190 -7.12 7.24 7.66
N GLU A 191 -8.16 7.43 6.84
CA GLU A 191 -8.24 8.52 5.86
C GLU A 191 -8.14 9.89 6.53
N ALA A 192 -8.92 10.13 7.59
CA ALA A 192 -8.89 11.38 8.35
C ALA A 192 -7.49 11.68 8.94
N ILE A 193 -6.82 10.67 9.50
CA ILE A 193 -5.45 10.79 10.02
C ILE A 193 -4.49 11.16 8.89
N GLN A 194 -4.56 10.48 7.73
CA GLN A 194 -3.63 10.71 6.61
C GLN A 194 -3.89 12.01 5.84
N MET A 195 -5.09 12.58 5.92
CA MET A 195 -5.38 13.93 5.44
C MET A 195 -4.70 15.01 6.29
N LEU A 196 -4.60 14.78 7.61
CA LEU A 196 -4.00 15.74 8.54
C LEU A 196 -2.48 15.57 8.64
N GLU A 197 -2.01 14.34 8.73
CA GLU A 197 -0.63 14.00 9.13
C GLU A 197 0.21 13.33 8.03
N GLY A 198 -0.40 12.94 6.92
CA GLY A 198 0.27 12.13 5.90
C GLY A 198 1.27 12.90 5.04
N ARG A 199 2.50 12.39 4.89
CA ARG A 199 3.58 12.98 4.08
C ARG A 199 4.01 12.07 2.91
N SER A 200 4.43 12.67 1.80
CA SER A 200 5.01 11.94 0.66
C SER A 200 6.42 11.41 0.96
N ALA A 201 6.76 10.23 0.42
CA ALA A 201 8.04 9.55 0.60
C ALA A 201 8.99 9.72 -0.61
N VAL A 202 8.78 10.75 -1.44
CA VAL A 202 9.62 11.00 -2.64
C VAL A 202 10.98 11.62 -2.33
N ASP A 203 11.15 12.23 -1.16
CA ASP A 203 12.42 12.78 -0.71
C ASP A 203 13.04 11.86 0.35
N PRO A 204 14.10 11.09 0.02
CA PRO A 204 14.73 10.17 0.98
C PRO A 204 15.40 10.90 2.14
N ASN A 205 15.67 12.21 2.00
CA ASN A 205 16.21 13.03 3.08
C ASN A 205 15.13 13.45 4.08
N VAL A 206 13.87 13.04 3.94
CA VAL A 206 12.79 13.45 4.83
C VAL A 206 11.88 12.28 5.19
N ILE A 207 11.91 11.86 6.45
CA ILE A 207 11.24 10.65 6.94
C ILE A 207 10.30 11.00 8.10
N GLY A 208 9.00 10.70 7.98
CA GLY A 208 8.02 10.88 9.05
C GLY A 208 6.71 11.54 8.60
N SER A 209 5.91 12.03 9.55
CA SER A 209 4.61 12.67 9.30
C SER A 209 4.74 14.17 8.96
N ASN A 210 3.64 14.81 8.58
CA ASN A 210 3.63 16.27 8.33
C ASN A 210 4.00 17.06 9.59
N SER A 211 3.45 16.69 10.75
CA SER A 211 3.68 17.39 12.01
C SER A 211 4.93 16.90 12.75
N PHE A 212 5.44 15.70 12.47
CA PHE A 212 6.65 15.16 13.13
C PHE A 212 7.50 14.35 12.13
N TYR A 213 8.65 14.87 11.74
CA TYR A 213 9.54 14.22 10.75
C TYR A 213 11.01 14.43 11.06
N ALA A 214 11.86 13.53 10.59
CA ALA A 214 13.30 13.69 10.55
C ALA A 214 13.72 14.20 9.17
N MET A 215 14.69 15.11 9.14
CA MET A 215 15.30 15.67 7.92
C MET A 215 16.81 15.44 7.95
N TYR A 216 17.35 14.88 6.87
CA TYR A 216 18.78 14.69 6.68
C TYR A 216 19.39 15.92 6.02
N PHE A 217 20.44 16.43 6.65
CA PHE A 217 21.23 17.54 6.14
C PHE A 217 22.52 16.99 5.57
N GLU A 218 22.61 16.87 4.24
CA GLU A 218 23.71 16.19 3.55
C GLU A 218 25.08 16.83 3.79
N LYS A 219 25.16 18.17 3.86
CA LYS A 219 26.44 18.87 4.05
C LYS A 219 27.00 18.63 5.46
N GLU A 220 26.10 18.56 6.44
CA GLU A 220 26.40 18.37 7.85
C GLU A 220 26.37 16.88 8.27
N GLN A 221 25.94 16.00 7.36
CA GLN A 221 25.76 14.56 7.56
C GLN A 221 24.99 14.18 8.82
N LYS A 222 23.88 14.88 9.09
CA LYS A 222 23.11 14.69 10.34
C LYS A 222 21.62 14.69 10.13
N TRP A 223 20.92 14.06 11.08
CA TRP A 223 19.47 14.06 11.15
C TRP A 223 18.95 15.12 12.13
N VAL A 224 17.87 15.79 11.76
CA VAL A 224 17.15 16.75 12.60
C VAL A 224 15.69 16.36 12.67
N ASN A 225 15.18 16.12 13.87
CA ASN A 225 13.77 15.95 14.12
C ASN A 225 13.08 17.32 14.13
N VAL A 226 12.04 17.45 13.32
CA VAL A 226 11.19 18.62 13.18
C VAL A 226 9.81 18.28 13.70
N SER A 227 9.29 19.11 14.60
CA SER A 227 7.93 19.05 15.11
C SER A 227 7.21 20.35 14.78
N ALA A 228 6.16 20.27 13.97
CA ALA A 228 5.27 21.35 13.57
C ALA A 228 3.89 21.15 14.22
N SER A 229 3.82 21.28 15.56
CA SER A 229 2.58 21.15 16.32
C SER A 229 2.08 22.52 16.79
N GLY A 230 0.81 22.85 16.54
CA GLY A 230 0.17 24.06 17.09
C GLY A 230 0.71 25.40 16.56
N GLY A 231 1.24 25.44 15.33
CA GLY A 231 1.76 26.66 14.69
C GLY A 231 3.20 27.02 15.05
N HIS A 232 3.88 26.21 15.88
CA HIS A 232 5.29 26.38 16.19
C HIS A 232 6.13 25.26 15.57
N LEU A 233 7.21 25.65 14.88
CA LEU A 233 8.24 24.74 14.39
C LEU A 233 9.32 24.60 15.46
N SER A 234 9.56 23.38 15.91
CA SER A 234 10.73 23.03 16.72
C SER A 234 11.62 22.08 15.93
N MET A 235 12.93 22.31 16.01
CA MET A 235 13.95 21.50 15.34
C MET A 235 14.97 21.05 16.38
N ARG A 236 15.27 19.75 16.42
CA ARG A 236 16.24 19.17 17.34
C ARG A 236 17.06 18.13 16.62
N GLU A 237 18.38 18.25 16.71
CA GLU A 237 19.28 17.23 16.19
C GLU A 237 19.00 15.86 16.82
N GLU A 238 18.88 14.84 15.99
CA GLU A 238 18.80 13.45 16.45
C GLU A 238 20.21 12.98 16.80
N THR A 239 20.37 12.52 18.04
CA THR A 239 21.67 12.09 18.58
C THR A 239 21.64 10.64 19.06
N ASN A 240 20.46 10.00 19.07
CA ASN A 240 20.29 8.61 19.42
C ASN A 240 20.84 7.71 18.28
N PRO A 241 21.91 6.94 18.51
CA PRO A 241 22.53 6.13 17.46
C PRO A 241 21.59 5.09 16.85
N ALA A 242 20.68 4.51 17.64
CA ALA A 242 19.72 3.52 17.14
C ALA A 242 18.71 4.17 16.17
N ARG A 243 18.26 5.39 16.48
CA ARG A 243 17.33 6.14 15.62
C ARG A 243 18.03 6.66 14.37
N ILE A 244 19.27 7.14 14.49
CA ILE A 244 20.08 7.54 13.33
C ILE A 244 20.26 6.35 12.38
N ALA A 245 20.60 5.17 12.90
CA ALA A 245 20.75 3.98 12.07
C ALA A 245 19.45 3.59 11.35
N GLU A 246 18.29 3.72 12.01
CA GLU A 246 16.98 3.51 11.38
C GLU A 246 16.68 4.53 10.28
N LEU A 247 17.01 5.81 10.50
CA LEU A 247 16.80 6.88 9.53
C LEU A 247 17.76 6.77 8.32
N ASP A 248 19.04 6.47 8.58
CA ASP A 248 20.02 6.19 7.52
C ASP A 248 19.63 4.96 6.70
N ASP A 249 19.05 3.93 7.36
CA ASP A 249 18.51 2.76 6.69
C ASP A 249 17.33 3.11 5.78
N ALA A 250 16.40 3.93 6.27
CA ALA A 250 15.24 4.36 5.50
C ALA A 250 15.58 5.35 4.37
N ARG A 251 16.75 6.01 4.41
CA ARG A 251 17.25 6.89 3.34
C ARG A 251 17.94 6.14 2.19
N ALA A 252 18.57 4.99 2.49
CA ALA A 252 19.48 4.27 1.58
C ALA A 252 18.77 3.59 0.41
#